data_AF-A0A9N9QQU8-F1
#
_entry.id   AF-A0A9N9QQU8-F1
#
_cell.length_a   1.000
_cell.length_b   1.000
_cell.length_c   1.000
_cell.angle_alpha   90.00
_cell.angle_beta   90.00
_cell.angle_gamma   90.00
#
_symmetry.space_group_name_H-M   'P 1'
#
loop_
_entity.id
_entity.type
_entity.pdbx_description
1 polymer ?
#
loop_
_entity_poly.entity_id
_entity_poly.type
_entity_poly.pdbx_seq_one_letter_code
_entity_poly.pdbx_strand_id
1 'polypeptide(L)' 'MSLLRSLGKKQLELAGNWLGSAGVYGATASGLVVYFTDWRVVVDYLPFYNGKFPKEEEA' A
#
# COMPACT_ATOMS: atom_id res chain seq x y z
N MET A 1 12.67 -9.35 29.19
CA MET A 1 12.40 -10.63 28.51
C MET A 1 12.77 -10.46 27.04
N SER A 2 13.81 -11.18 26.58
CA SER A 2 14.54 -10.90 25.34
C SER A 2 13.76 -11.25 24.07
N LEU A 3 12.90 -10.33 23.59
CA LEU A 3 12.18 -10.47 22.29
C LEU A 3 13.13 -10.70 21.11
N LEU A 4 14.35 -10.14 21.20
CA LEU A 4 15.39 -10.27 20.18
C LEU A 4 15.96 -11.70 20.04
N ARG A 5 15.81 -12.55 21.07
CA ARG A 5 16.25 -13.97 21.00
C ARG A 5 15.28 -14.86 20.22
N SER A 6 14.06 -14.38 19.98
CA SER A 6 12.98 -15.11 19.30
C SER A 6 13.06 -14.99 17.78
N LEU A 7 13.82 -14.05 17.22
CA LEU A 7 13.96 -13.86 15.76
C LEU A 7 15.01 -14.84 15.19
N GLY A 8 14.70 -16.14 15.28
CA GLY A 8 15.51 -17.20 14.69
C GLY A 8 15.17 -17.44 13.21
N LYS A 9 15.89 -18.39 12.60
CA LYS A 9 15.68 -18.83 11.20
C LYS A 9 14.22 -19.23 10.92
N LYS A 10 13.59 -19.92 11.87
CA LYS A 10 12.19 -20.38 11.76
C LYS A 10 11.19 -19.24 11.60
N GLN A 11 11.42 -18.11 12.25
CA GLN A 11 10.55 -16.94 12.18
C GLN A 11 10.73 -16.19 10.86
N LEU A 12 11.95 -16.18 10.31
CA LEU A 12 12.21 -15.66 8.96
C LEU A 12 11.55 -16.52 7.88
N GLU A 13 11.64 -17.85 8.00
CA GLU A 13 10.94 -18.78 7.10
C GLU A 13 9.42 -18.60 7.17
N LEU A 14 8.88 -18.46 8.38
CA LEU A 14 7.46 -18.22 8.57
C LEU A 14 7.05 -16.86 7.99
N ALA A 15 7.80 -15.79 8.28
CA ALA A 15 7.54 -14.46 7.72
C ALA A 15 7.56 -14.49 6.18
N GLY A 16 8.49 -15.23 5.58
CA GLY A 16 8.54 -15.48 4.14
C GLY A 16 7.25 -16.07 3.59
N ASN A 17 6.67 -17.06 4.27
CA ASN A 17 5.41 -17.68 3.86
C ASN A 17 4.21 -16.71 3.94
N TRP A 18 4.25 -15.71 4.84
CA TRP A 18 3.20 -14.70 4.97
C TRP A 18 3.39 -13.49 4.05
N LEU A 19 4.51 -13.37 3.33
CA LEU A 19 4.77 -12.23 2.44
C LEU A 19 3.70 -12.06 1.37
N GLY A 20 3.24 -13.16 0.77
CA GLY A 20 2.21 -13.11 -0.28
C GLY A 20 0.89 -12.55 0.23
N SER A 21 0.39 -13.07 1.36
CA SER A 21 -0.86 -12.60 1.96
C SER A 21 -0.72 -11.18 2.51
N ALA A 22 0.38 -10.85 3.18
CA ALA A 22 0.67 -9.49 3.62
C ALA A 22 0.73 -8.50 2.46
N GLY A 23 1.30 -8.90 1.33
CA GLY A 23 1.33 -8.10 0.09
C GLY A 23 -0.07 -7.83 -0.46
N VAL A 24 -0.92 -8.86 -0.55
CA VAL A 24 -2.32 -8.70 -1.02
C VAL A 24 -3.10 -7.80 -0.09
N TYR A 25 -3.09 -8.07 1.22
CA TYR A 25 -3.82 -7.23 2.19
C TYR A 25 -3.29 -5.79 2.22
N GLY A 26 -1.97 -5.61 2.15
CA GLY A 26 -1.34 -4.29 2.07
C GLY A 26 -1.74 -3.52 0.81
N ALA A 27 -1.76 -4.17 -0.35
CA ALA A 27 -2.21 -3.58 -1.59
C ALA A 27 -3.70 -3.20 -1.55
N THR A 28 -4.56 -4.09 -1.05
CA THR A 28 -6.00 -3.80 -0.90
C THR A 28 -6.25 -2.66 0.07
N ALA A 29 -5.62 -2.66 1.24
CA ALA A 29 -5.75 -1.58 2.22
C ALA A 29 -5.27 -0.24 1.64
N SER A 30 -4.12 -0.23 0.97
CA SER A 30 -3.59 0.98 0.32
C SER A 30 -4.53 1.48 -0.78
N GLY A 31 -5.09 0.59 -1.60
CA GLY A 31 -6.08 0.94 -2.61
C GLY A 31 -7.35 1.56 -2.03
N LEU A 32 -7.85 1.03 -0.91
CA LEU A 32 -8.99 1.60 -0.19
C LEU A 32 -8.68 2.99 0.35
N VAL A 33 -7.49 3.20 0.94
CA VAL A 33 -7.06 4.52 1.40
C VAL A 33 -7.05 5.50 0.23
N VAL A 34 -6.39 5.15 -0.88
CA VAL A 34 -6.32 5.99 -2.09
C VAL A 34 -7.71 6.34 -2.61
N TYR A 35 -8.64 5.40 -2.59
CA TYR A 35 -10.04 5.61 -3.00
C TYR A 35 -10.80 6.56 -2.07
N PHE A 36 -10.74 6.35 -0.76
CA PHE A 36 -11.49 7.16 0.20
C PHE A 36 -10.92 8.57 0.39
N THR A 37 -9.61 8.73 0.32
CA THR A 37 -8.96 10.04 0.48
C THR A 37 -8.80 10.78 -0.84
N ASP A 38 -9.21 10.18 -1.97
CA ASP A 38 -9.02 10.75 -3.30
C ASP A 38 -7.56 11.21 -3.51
N TRP A 39 -6.61 10.30 -3.23
CA TRP A 39 -5.20 10.65 -3.13
C TRP A 39 -4.62 11.04 -4.49
N ARG A 40 -4.63 12.35 -4.80
CA ARG A 40 -4.21 12.94 -6.08
C ARG A 40 -2.88 12.42 -6.62
N VAL A 41 -1.87 12.30 -5.76
CA VAL A 41 -0.54 11.77 -6.13
C VAL A 41 -0.61 10.42 -6.84
N VAL A 42 -1.57 9.56 -6.48
CA VAL A 42 -1.75 8.25 -7.13
C VAL A 42 -2.84 8.31 -8.20
N VAL A 43 -3.95 8.98 -7.89
CA VAL A 43 -5.17 9.00 -8.71
C VAL A 43 -4.98 9.77 -10.02
N ASP A 44 -4.11 10.78 -10.06
CA ASP A 44 -3.84 11.55 -11.28
C ASP A 44 -3.12 10.73 -12.36
N TYR A 45 -2.38 9.68 -11.98
CA TYR A 45 -1.77 8.76 -12.96
C TYR A 45 -2.77 7.77 -13.57
N LEU A 46 -3.99 7.65 -13.02
CA LEU A 46 -5.01 6.76 -13.55
C LEU A 46 -5.71 7.43 -14.74
N PRO A 47 -5.69 6.86 -15.95
CA PRO A 47 -6.22 7.50 -17.16
C PRO A 47 -7.72 7.81 -17.09
N PHE A 48 -8.48 7.05 -16.29
CA PHE A 48 -9.93 7.27 -16.10
C PHE A 48 -10.26 8.32 -15.03
N TYR A 49 -9.38 8.53 -14.04
CA TYR A 49 -9.63 9.43 -12.91
C TYR A 49 -9.00 10.82 -13.06
N ASN A 50 -8.05 10.99 -13.99
CA ASN A 50 -7.33 12.24 -14.24
C ASN A 50 -8.25 13.44 -14.58
N GLY A 51 -9.48 13.19 -15.05
CA GLY A 51 -10.47 14.24 -15.32
C GLY A 51 -11.20 14.79 -14.10
N LYS A 52 -11.02 14.20 -12.91
CA LYS A 52 -11.74 14.62 -11.68
C LYS A 52 -11.18 15.91 -11.08
N PHE A 53 -9.91 16.22 -11.31
CA PHE A 53 -9.23 17.37 -10.70
C PHE A 53 -8.72 18.33 -11.79
N PRO A 54 -9.12 19.62 -11.76
CA PRO A 54 -8.55 20.61 -12.66
C PRO A 54 -7.05 20.78 -12.36
N LYS A 55 -6.23 20.84 -13.40
CA LYS A 55 -4.79 21.13 -13.26
C LYS A 55 -4.62 22.63 -13.10
N GLU A 56 -3.73 23.04 -12.20
CA GLU A 56 -3.47 24.46 -11.87
C GLU A 56 -2.94 25.30 -13.04
N GLU A 57 -2.68 24.70 -14.21
CA GLU A 57 -2.29 25.41 -15.44
C GLU A 57 -3.45 26.19 -16.09
N GLU A 58 -4.67 26.09 -15.54
CA GLU A 58 -5.83 26.94 -15.89
C GLU A 58 -6.07 28.10 -14.90
N ALA A 59 -5.04 28.63 -14.22
CA ALA A 59 -5.12 29.79 -13.32
C ALA A 59 -4.20 30.94 -13.71
#